data_AF-A0A453C4W4-F1
#
_entry.id   AF-A0A453C4W4-F1
#
_cell.length_a   1.000
_cell.length_b   1.000
_cell.length_c   1.000
_cell.angle_alpha   90.00
_cell.angle_beta   90.00
_cell.angle_gamma   90.00
#
_symmetry.space_group_name_H-M   'P 1'
#
loop_
_entity.id
_entity.type
_entity.pdbx_description
1 polymer ?
#
loop_
_entity_poly.entity_id
_entity_poly.type
_entity_poly.pdbx_seq_one_letter_code
_entity_poly.pdbx_strand_id
1 'polypeptide(L)'
;MLGELLTEDDQKIFKHLVSIDVDEFQDIKSGYSITLAFSSNPYFEDTKLTKTCSFSDDGKITVKATTINWKDGMDIANGKAYTENGEKRLLIDERETSSFHSSY
;
A
#
# COMPACT_ATOMS: atom_id res chain seq x y z
N MET A 1 -14.22 4.41 -7.02
CA MET A 1 -12.99 5.05 -7.58
C MET A 1 -11.94 5.09 -6.48
N LEU A 2 -10.62 4.96 -6.74
CA LEU A 2 -9.60 4.93 -5.67
C LEU A 2 -9.69 6.09 -4.66
N GLY A 3 -10.17 7.26 -5.10
CA GLY A 3 -10.37 8.43 -4.24
C GLY A 3 -11.39 8.25 -3.10
N GLU A 4 -12.30 7.28 -3.19
CA GLU A 4 -13.27 6.97 -2.13
C GLU A 4 -12.63 6.18 -0.97
N LEU A 5 -11.45 5.58 -1.19
CA LEU A 5 -10.70 4.84 -0.18
C LEU A 5 -9.71 5.74 0.60
N LEU A 6 -9.51 6.98 0.15
CA LEU A 6 -8.53 7.90 0.73
C LEU A 6 -9.21 8.84 1.71
N THR A 7 -8.72 8.87 2.95
CA THR A 7 -9.13 9.88 3.93
C THR A 7 -8.65 11.27 3.49
N GLU A 8 -9.19 12.34 4.10
CA GLU A 8 -8.72 13.70 3.84
C GLU A 8 -7.21 13.87 4.08
N ASP A 9 -6.66 13.16 5.07
CA ASP A 9 -5.23 13.22 5.35
C ASP A 9 -4.41 12.43 4.34
N ASP A 10 -4.90 11.26 3.88
CA ASP A 10 -4.28 10.53 2.78
C ASP A 10 -4.26 11.40 1.52
N GLN A 11 -5.34 12.10 1.21
CA GLN A 11 -5.39 13.01 0.06
C GLN A 11 -4.35 14.13 0.19
N LYS A 12 -4.07 14.65 1.39
CA LYS A 12 -3.01 15.66 1.59
C LYS A 12 -1.62 15.07 1.35
N ILE A 13 -1.36 13.85 1.80
CA ILE A 13 -0.10 13.14 1.53
C ILE A 13 0.08 12.92 0.02
N PHE A 14 -0.98 12.46 -0.66
CA PHE A 14 -0.97 12.16 -2.10
C PHE A 14 -0.78 13.41 -2.98
N LYS A 15 -0.98 14.63 -2.47
CA LYS A 15 -0.58 15.86 -3.18
C LYS A 15 0.93 15.95 -3.43
N HIS A 16 1.73 15.22 -2.65
CA HIS A 16 3.18 15.13 -2.81
C HIS A 16 3.62 13.92 -3.66
N LEU A 17 2.67 13.13 -4.17
CA LEU A 17 2.97 12.00 -5.02
C LEU A 17 3.44 12.50 -6.40
N VAL A 18 4.61 12.02 -6.80
CA VAL A 18 5.30 12.38 -8.04
C VAL A 18 5.06 11.33 -9.12
N SER A 19 5.20 10.05 -8.78
CA SER A 19 4.95 8.94 -9.71
C SER A 19 4.42 7.71 -8.99
N ILE A 20 3.75 6.87 -9.76
CA ILE A 20 3.42 5.50 -9.38
C ILE A 20 4.06 4.62 -10.44
N ASP A 21 4.95 3.74 -10.01
CA ASP A 21 5.66 2.80 -10.85
C ASP A 21 5.21 1.39 -10.49
N VAL A 22 4.99 0.55 -11.49
CA VAL A 22 4.62 -0.86 -11.33
C VAL A 22 5.66 -1.71 -12.04
N ASP A 23 6.42 -2.47 -11.27
CA ASP A 23 7.43 -3.39 -11.78
C ASP A 23 6.90 -4.83 -11.69
N GLU A 24 6.67 -5.42 -12.85
CA GLU A 24 6.40 -6.85 -12.97
C GLU A 24 7.73 -7.62 -13.00
N PHE A 25 7.80 -8.76 -12.32
CA PHE A 25 9.00 -9.61 -12.42
C PHE A 25 9.09 -10.22 -13.83
N GLN A 26 10.30 -10.60 -14.26
CA GLN A 26 10.52 -11.24 -15.58
C GLN A 26 9.57 -12.42 -15.83
N ASP A 27 9.21 -13.13 -14.77
CA ASP A 27 8.07 -14.02 -14.74
C ASP A 27 6.86 -13.29 -14.11
N ILE A 28 5.90 -12.91 -14.96
CA ILE A 28 4.64 -12.24 -14.54
C ILE A 28 3.91 -13.05 -13.45
N LYS A 29 4.14 -14.36 -13.40
CA LYS A 29 3.57 -15.27 -12.39
C LYS A 29 4.21 -15.15 -11.00
N SER A 30 5.38 -14.53 -10.87
CA SER A 30 6.12 -14.48 -9.61
C SER A 30 5.74 -13.31 -8.71
N GLY A 31 5.03 -12.30 -9.23
CA GLY A 31 4.58 -11.16 -8.44
C GLY A 31 4.60 -9.82 -9.16
N TYR A 32 4.44 -8.76 -8.38
CA TYR A 32 4.63 -7.38 -8.81
C TYR A 32 5.09 -6.51 -7.64
N SER A 33 5.72 -5.38 -7.95
CA SER A 33 6.01 -4.32 -6.98
C SER A 33 5.35 -3.03 -7.42
N ILE A 34 4.67 -2.36 -6.49
CA ILE A 34 4.14 -1.01 -6.69
C ILE A 34 5.00 -0.06 -5.89
N THR A 35 5.59 0.93 -6.54
CA THR A 35 6.37 1.99 -5.91
C THR A 35 5.67 3.33 -6.08
N LEU A 36 5.42 4.01 -4.97
CA LEU A 36 4.90 5.36 -4.90
C LEU A 36 6.08 6.29 -4.60
N ALA A 37 6.44 7.16 -5.54
CA ALA A 37 7.50 8.15 -5.35
C ALA A 37 6.89 9.48 -4.92
N PHE A 38 7.46 10.09 -3.88
CA PHE A 38 7.02 11.36 -3.32
C PHE A 38 8.11 12.41 -3.40
N SER A 39 7.70 13.67 -3.58
CA SER A 39 8.57 14.80 -3.31
C SER A 39 8.79 14.93 -1.79
N SER A 40 9.73 15.79 -1.40
CA SER A 40 9.84 16.20 0.02
C SER A 40 8.47 16.66 0.53
N ASN A 41 8.08 16.15 1.69
CA ASN A 41 6.77 16.36 2.28
C ASN A 41 6.89 16.42 3.82
N PRO A 42 5.89 16.99 4.52
CA PRO A 42 5.96 17.17 5.96
C PRO A 42 5.63 15.91 6.78
N TYR A 43 5.27 14.79 6.15
CA TYR A 43 4.66 13.65 6.83
C TYR A 43 5.66 12.54 7.18
N PHE A 44 6.55 12.20 6.26
CA PHE A 44 7.56 11.15 6.43
C PHE A 44 8.86 11.52 5.72
N GLU A 45 9.94 10.85 6.09
CA GLU A 45 11.28 11.07 5.52
C GLU A 45 11.51 10.33 4.20
N ASP A 46 10.83 9.20 4.00
CA ASP A 46 10.99 8.39 2.80
C ASP A 46 10.54 9.15 1.54
N THR A 47 11.28 8.98 0.44
CA THR A 47 10.86 9.52 -0.86
C THR A 47 10.20 8.45 -1.73
N LYS A 48 10.22 7.19 -1.30
CA LYS A 48 9.64 6.06 -2.02
C LYS A 48 9.02 5.07 -1.05
N LEU A 49 7.76 4.72 -1.28
CA LEU A 49 7.06 3.65 -0.57
C LEU A 49 6.82 2.51 -1.55
N THR A 50 7.34 1.33 -1.26
CA THR A 50 7.20 0.16 -2.14
C THR A 50 6.40 -0.92 -1.44
N LYS A 51 5.43 -1.50 -2.16
CA LYS A 51 4.73 -2.72 -1.76
C LYS A 51 4.99 -3.79 -2.81
N THR A 52 5.64 -4.86 -2.41
CA THR A 52 5.93 -6.03 -3.23
C THR A 52 5.01 -7.18 -2.82
N CYS A 53 4.30 -7.72 -3.80
CA CYS A 53 3.52 -8.94 -3.67
C CYS A 53 4.21 -10.02 -4.50
N SER A 54 4.53 -11.16 -3.89
CA SER A 54 5.16 -12.29 -4.56
C SER A 54 4.28 -13.53 -4.44
N PHE A 55 4.22 -14.32 -5.50
CA PHE A 55 3.47 -15.57 -5.57
C PHE A 55 4.46 -16.73 -5.71
N SER A 56 4.35 -17.74 -4.85
CA SER A 56 5.13 -18.98 -4.96
C SER A 56 4.34 -20.08 -5.66
N ASP A 57 5.05 -21.09 -6.17
CA ASP A 57 4.47 -22.21 -6.94
C ASP A 57 3.46 -23.05 -6.15
N ASP A 58 3.55 -23.02 -4.81
CA ASP A 58 2.59 -23.66 -3.89
C ASP A 58 1.30 -22.83 -3.69
N GLY A 59 1.17 -21.69 -4.39
CA GLY A 59 0.03 -20.79 -4.30
C GLY A 59 0.09 -19.82 -3.13
N LYS A 60 1.18 -19.78 -2.36
CA LYS A 60 1.32 -18.85 -1.24
C LYS A 60 1.66 -17.44 -1.73
N ILE A 61 0.98 -16.45 -1.15
CA ILE A 61 1.23 -15.02 -1.38
C ILE A 61 2.12 -14.49 -0.25
N THR A 62 3.19 -13.79 -0.60
CA THR A 62 4.06 -13.08 0.34
C THR A 62 4.04 -11.59 0.04
N VAL A 63 3.72 -10.79 1.05
CA VAL A 63 3.68 -9.33 0.92
C VAL A 63 4.80 -8.72 1.75
N LYS A 64 5.56 -7.82 1.12
CA LYS A 64 6.57 -6.97 1.78
C LYS A 64 6.27 -5.52 1.46
N ALA A 65 6.39 -4.65 2.46
CA ALA A 65 6.17 -3.21 2.28
C ALA A 65 7.27 -2.42 2.98
N THR A 66 7.58 -1.24 2.44
CA THR A 66 8.45 -0.26 3.10
C THR A 66 7.87 0.13 4.46
N THR A 67 8.67 0.02 5.52
CA THR A 67 8.35 0.64 6.81
C THR A 67 8.48 2.15 6.67
N ILE A 68 7.39 2.87 6.97
CA ILE A 68 7.34 4.32 6.79
C ILE A 68 8.01 5.01 7.99
N ASN A 69 8.96 5.89 7.72
CA ASN A 69 9.63 6.73 8.70
C ASN A 69 8.85 8.04 8.88
N TRP A 70 7.80 8.00 9.69
CA TRP A 70 6.98 9.16 10.01
C TRP A 70 7.77 10.24 10.74
N LYS A 71 7.47 11.50 10.42
CA LYS A 71 7.97 12.67 11.14
C LYS A 71 7.20 12.85 12.44
N ASP A 72 7.81 13.56 13.39
CA ASP A 72 7.24 13.79 14.72
C ASP A 72 5.82 14.34 14.65
N GLY A 73 4.87 13.63 15.28
CA GLY A 73 3.45 14.01 15.30
C GLY A 73 2.68 13.80 13.99
N MET A 74 3.31 13.20 12.97
CA MET A 74 2.71 12.97 11.65
C MET A 74 2.41 11.50 11.36
N ASP A 75 2.46 10.63 12.37
CA ASP A 75 1.98 9.26 12.27
C ASP A 75 0.43 9.25 12.20
N ILE A 76 -0.07 9.73 11.07
CA ILE A 76 -1.50 9.85 10.77
C ILE A 76 -2.08 8.47 10.41
N ALA A 77 -1.22 7.52 10.03
CA ALA A 77 -1.64 6.14 9.79
C ALA A 77 -1.96 5.40 11.11
N ASN A 78 -1.27 5.69 12.21
CA ASN A 78 -1.51 5.03 13.50
C ASN A 78 -2.37 5.86 14.49
N GLY A 79 -2.73 7.10 14.13
CA GLY A 79 -3.23 8.12 15.06
C GLY A 79 -4.74 8.28 15.28
N LYS A 80 -5.61 7.43 14.71
CA LYS A 80 -7.04 7.33 15.10
C LYS A 80 -7.51 5.88 15.03
N ALA A 81 -7.51 5.23 16.20
CA ALA A 81 -8.01 3.88 16.51
C ALA A 81 -7.17 2.69 16.02
N TYR A 82 -6.08 2.39 16.75
CA TYR A 82 -5.95 1.04 17.29
C TYR A 82 -6.70 1.01 18.62
N THR A 83 -8.02 0.96 18.57
CA THR A 83 -8.78 0.54 19.76
C THR A 83 -8.54 -0.96 19.92
N GLU A 84 -8.49 -1.39 21.17
CA GLU A 84 -8.24 -2.75 21.66
C GLU A 84 -9.16 -3.85 21.08
N ASN A 85 -10.03 -3.53 20.11
CA ASN A 85 -10.91 -4.45 19.39
C ASN A 85 -10.68 -4.35 17.88
N GLY A 86 -9.64 -5.03 17.39
CA GLY A 86 -9.72 -5.94 16.23
C GLY A 86 -10.13 -5.43 14.83
N GLU A 87 -10.43 -4.15 14.60
CA GLU A 87 -10.78 -3.65 13.26
C GLU A 87 -9.60 -2.91 12.66
N LYS A 88 -8.72 -3.68 12.03
CA LYS A 88 -7.71 -3.17 11.09
C LYS A 88 -8.42 -2.23 10.11
N ARG A 89 -7.79 -1.11 9.69
CA ARG A 89 -8.03 -0.55 8.35
C ARG A 89 -8.22 -1.76 7.46
N LEU A 90 -9.38 -1.93 6.83
CA LEU A 90 -9.67 -3.12 6.05
C LEU A 90 -8.44 -3.33 5.17
N LEU A 91 -7.62 -4.30 5.55
CA LEU A 91 -6.90 -5.08 4.58
C LEU A 91 -8.09 -5.54 3.77
N ILE A 92 -8.34 -4.87 2.64
CA ILE A 92 -9.26 -5.39 1.64
C ILE A 92 -8.79 -6.82 1.54
N ASP A 93 -9.61 -7.71 2.09
CA ASP A 93 -9.25 -9.11 2.27
C ASP A 93 -8.70 -9.51 0.91
N GLU A 94 -7.50 -10.06 0.82
CA GLU A 94 -6.90 -10.40 -0.48
C GLU A 94 -7.83 -11.38 -1.25
N ARG A 95 -8.82 -11.96 -0.57
CA ARG A 95 -9.96 -12.69 -1.12
C ARG A 95 -10.92 -11.85 -1.97
N GLU A 96 -11.12 -10.55 -1.72
CA GLU A 96 -11.95 -9.68 -2.57
C GLU A 96 -11.31 -9.44 -3.95
N THR A 97 -9.99 -9.57 -4.09
CA THR A 97 -9.33 -9.56 -5.41
C THR A 97 -9.46 -10.87 -6.18
N SER A 98 -9.82 -11.97 -5.50
CA SER A 98 -10.04 -13.26 -6.16
C SER A 98 -11.29 -13.30 -7.05
N SER A 99 -12.26 -12.40 -6.82
CA SER A 99 -13.45 -12.27 -7.67
C SER A 99 -13.17 -11.74 -9.08
N PHE A 100 -12.02 -11.11 -9.32
CA PHE A 100 -11.61 -10.71 -10.68
C PHE A 100 -10.96 -11.85 -11.48
N HIS A 101 -10.61 -12.97 -10.82
CA HIS A 101 -9.95 -14.10 -11.50
C HIS A 101 -10.91 -15.24 -11.90
N SER A 102 -12.19 -15.17 -11.50
CA SER A 102 -13.19 -16.20 -11.86
C SER A 102 -13.98 -15.87 -13.13
N SER A 103 -13.46 -15.02 -14.01
CA SER A 103 -14.17 -14.62 -15.24
C SER A 103 -13.28 -14.59 -16.46
N TYR A 104 -12.45 -15.63 -16.67
CA TYR A 104 -12.02 -16.11 -17.99
C TYR A 104 -11.66 -17.59 -17.92
#